data_AF-A0AAU9KQQ7-F1
#
_entry.id   AF-A0AAU9KQQ7-F1
#
_cell.length_a   1.000
_cell.length_b   1.000
_cell.length_c   1.000
_cell.angle_alpha   90.00
_cell.angle_beta   90.00
_cell.angle_gamma   90.00
#
_symmetry.space_group_name_H-M   'P 1'
#
loop_
_entity.id
_entity.type
_entity.pdbx_description
1 polymer ?
#
loop_
_entity_poly.entity_id
_entity_poly.type
_entity_poly.pdbx_seq_one_letter_code
_entity_poly.pdbx_strand_id
1 'polypeptide(L)'
;MVEMDTLLHQYELFSRKIVSWSHEFVQQMEKQEVEKVVNDVIMNVEVRTFQDELKTAQMELQWAFWFKKDANNCVQKLFKDIQETEMFESMEKQLMNDRVVELETQLAQKRAVEKEKEMELSTLRAHQEQLMESGCMKFHPEEEIKTLIAEKKAMDVEVEQLKERVKQQTQELTYVEKERADLKAETQKLVQEARQLREEQETREYQAMIQQNAKQEEEIKKLQAMLEDAKTTEAKTIGALEMAEKVREKNTQHKEELKILYAKFSSAMDSVSEKTVRLEELEQTVKDSESIRKQNKLFEKQVAQLQQEKAELSAARYREKEDMSEELVIVQQQLTEMNELASQQKKLASKLQSEITELKDENEALKQQVKQEDQSVGQSSKDNDEGNTDIDNDLVVQVAEKEALQMFVQRYYAAAEEKCRRLLEKVSELELQCKRTQEQTKESCSLLRMCTQVDACDESLRASLHDVMARLDSLT
;
A
#
# COMPACT_ATOMS: atom_id res chain seq x y z
N MET A 1 -19.14 66.89 4.15
CA MET A 1 -18.01 66.07 3.66
C MET A 1 -17.39 65.28 4.81
N VAL A 2 -16.68 65.91 5.76
CA VAL A 2 -15.94 65.22 6.84
C VAL A 2 -16.68 64.06 7.54
N GLU A 3 -17.96 64.21 7.88
CA GLU A 3 -18.76 63.14 8.52
C GLU A 3 -19.00 61.93 7.59
N MET A 4 -19.12 62.17 6.28
CA MET A 4 -19.32 61.14 5.26
C MET A 4 -18.04 60.33 5.01
N ASP A 5 -16.88 61.01 5.01
CA ASP A 5 -15.56 60.37 4.96
C ASP A 5 -15.30 59.52 6.21
N THR A 6 -15.74 60.02 7.38
CA THR A 6 -15.66 59.28 8.66
C THR A 6 -16.53 58.02 8.65
N LEU A 7 -17.75 58.10 8.10
CA LEU A 7 -18.64 56.95 7.92
C LEU A 7 -18.07 55.93 6.93
N LEU A 8 -17.53 56.38 5.80
CA LEU A 8 -16.86 55.51 4.82
C LEU A 8 -15.68 54.76 5.47
N HIS A 9 -14.83 55.46 6.22
CA HIS A 9 -13.70 54.83 6.90
C HIS A 9 -14.13 53.82 7.98
N GLN A 10 -15.18 54.10 8.73
CA GLN A 10 -15.77 53.13 9.67
C GLN A 10 -16.35 51.91 8.93
N TYR A 11 -16.98 52.11 7.77
CA TYR A 11 -17.52 51.02 6.95
C TYR A 11 -16.41 50.14 6.35
N GLU A 12 -15.30 50.72 5.89
CA GLU A 12 -14.11 49.98 5.44
C GLU A 12 -13.48 49.17 6.59
N LEU A 13 -13.33 49.75 7.77
CA LEU A 13 -12.83 49.06 8.97
C LEU A 13 -13.73 47.89 9.37
N PHE A 14 -15.05 48.09 9.30
CA PHE A 14 -16.04 47.05 9.60
C PHE A 14 -16.04 45.94 8.54
N SER A 15 -15.94 46.31 7.26
CA SER A 15 -15.80 45.37 6.13
C SER A 15 -14.54 44.51 6.26
N ARG A 16 -13.38 45.12 6.54
CA ARG A 16 -12.13 44.36 6.82
C ARG A 16 -12.27 43.42 8.02
N LYS A 17 -12.95 43.84 9.09
CA LYS A 17 -13.24 42.96 10.23
C LYS A 17 -14.11 41.77 9.86
N ILE A 18 -15.17 41.99 9.08
CA ILE A 18 -16.03 40.90 8.59
C ILE A 18 -15.24 39.93 7.70
N VAL A 19 -14.39 40.42 6.79
CA VAL A 19 -13.54 39.57 5.95
C VAL A 19 -12.55 38.77 6.80
N SER A 20 -11.92 39.40 7.81
CA SER A 20 -11.01 38.72 8.75
C SER A 20 -11.72 37.61 9.53
N TRP A 21 -12.87 37.92 10.13
CA TRP A 21 -13.67 36.95 10.89
C TRP A 21 -14.22 35.83 9.99
N SER A 22 -14.61 36.15 8.76
CA SER A 22 -15.02 35.14 7.77
C SER A 22 -13.87 34.18 7.46
N HIS A 23 -12.63 34.69 7.31
CA HIS A 23 -11.48 33.84 7.02
C HIS A 23 -11.07 32.98 8.24
N GLU A 24 -11.05 33.56 9.45
CA GLU A 24 -10.82 32.79 10.70
C GLU A 24 -11.89 31.71 10.92
N PHE A 25 -13.16 32.01 10.63
CA PHE A 25 -14.26 31.05 10.77
C PHE A 25 -14.16 29.92 9.75
N VAL A 26 -13.83 30.22 8.48
CA VAL A 26 -13.56 29.20 7.46
C VAL A 26 -12.37 28.31 7.85
N GLN A 27 -11.26 28.89 8.30
CA GLN A 27 -10.10 28.10 8.76
C GLN A 27 -10.44 27.20 9.96
N GLN A 28 -11.28 27.65 10.90
CA GLN A 28 -11.73 26.78 12.01
C GLN A 28 -12.63 25.65 11.54
N MET A 29 -13.55 25.91 10.60
CA MET A 29 -14.40 24.88 10.00
C MET A 29 -13.57 23.85 9.23
N GLU A 30 -12.65 24.29 8.36
CA GLU A 30 -11.71 23.43 7.63
C GLU A 30 -10.87 22.58 8.59
N LYS A 31 -10.35 23.17 9.68
CA LYS A 31 -9.60 22.42 10.69
C LYS A 31 -10.45 21.34 11.37
N GLN A 32 -11.69 21.66 11.77
CA GLN A 32 -12.59 20.68 12.38
C GLN A 32 -12.98 19.56 11.42
N GLU A 33 -13.18 19.88 10.14
CA GLU A 33 -13.52 18.90 9.11
C GLU A 33 -12.32 18.00 8.77
N VAL A 34 -11.11 18.55 8.66
CA VAL A 34 -9.87 17.76 8.53
C VAL A 34 -9.63 16.88 9.77
N GLU A 35 -9.79 17.41 10.98
CA GLU A 35 -9.62 16.65 12.22
C GLU A 35 -10.63 15.48 12.30
N LYS A 36 -11.89 15.72 11.90
CA LYS A 36 -12.90 14.67 11.80
C LYS A 36 -12.52 13.61 10.75
N VAL A 37 -12.15 14.01 9.54
CA VAL A 37 -11.76 13.07 8.47
C VAL A 37 -10.53 12.26 8.86
N VAL A 38 -9.54 12.87 9.51
CA VAL A 38 -8.34 12.17 10.01
C VAL A 38 -8.73 11.16 11.09
N ASN A 39 -9.58 11.53 12.05
CA ASN A 39 -10.07 10.60 13.09
C ASN A 39 -10.90 9.46 12.49
N ASP A 40 -11.77 9.74 11.53
CA ASP A 40 -12.56 8.73 10.81
C ASP A 40 -11.65 7.77 10.02
N VAL A 41 -10.57 8.27 9.40
CA VAL A 41 -9.57 7.43 8.71
C VAL A 41 -8.78 6.57 9.70
N ILE A 42 -8.30 7.13 10.80
CA ILE A 42 -7.57 6.39 11.85
C ILE A 42 -8.45 5.28 12.41
N MET A 43 -9.69 5.60 12.83
CA MET A 43 -10.65 4.63 13.35
C MET A 43 -10.95 3.51 12.34
N ASN A 44 -11.12 3.84 11.06
CA ASN A 44 -11.33 2.83 10.01
C ASN A 44 -10.10 1.93 9.78
N VAL A 45 -8.88 2.46 9.92
CA VAL A 45 -7.65 1.66 9.84
C VAL A 45 -7.54 0.75 11.06
N GLU A 46 -7.69 1.29 12.28
CA GLU A 46 -7.64 0.52 13.53
C GLU A 46 -8.67 -0.62 13.53
N VAL A 47 -9.93 -0.34 13.18
CA VAL A 47 -10.99 -1.36 13.10
C VAL A 47 -10.67 -2.44 12.07
N ARG A 48 -10.07 -2.10 10.91
CA ARG A 48 -9.63 -3.11 9.94
C ARG A 48 -8.47 -3.95 10.46
N THR A 49 -7.46 -3.33 11.06
CA THR A 49 -6.33 -4.04 11.67
C THR A 49 -6.82 -5.02 12.73
N PHE A 50 -7.68 -4.60 13.65
CA PHE A 50 -8.27 -5.51 14.65
C PHE A 50 -9.15 -6.61 14.04
N GLN A 51 -9.87 -6.34 12.95
CA GLN A 51 -10.63 -7.38 12.23
C GLN A 51 -9.72 -8.42 11.57
N ASP A 52 -8.59 -8.00 11.00
CA ASP A 52 -7.65 -8.90 10.32
C ASP A 52 -6.79 -9.69 11.33
N GLU A 53 -6.38 -9.07 12.45
CA GLU A 53 -5.81 -9.76 13.61
C GLU A 53 -6.79 -10.80 14.18
N LEU A 54 -8.07 -10.45 14.35
CA LEU A 54 -9.09 -11.37 14.85
C LEU A 54 -9.32 -12.57 13.92
N LYS A 55 -9.36 -12.35 12.59
CA LYS A 55 -9.44 -13.44 11.59
C LYS A 55 -8.22 -14.36 11.67
N THR A 56 -7.02 -13.77 11.82
CA THR A 56 -5.76 -14.51 11.91
C THR A 56 -5.75 -15.39 13.17
N ALA A 57 -6.04 -14.81 14.33
CA ALA A 57 -6.15 -15.54 15.60
C ALA A 57 -7.26 -16.61 15.57
N GLN A 58 -8.40 -16.35 14.90
CA GLN A 58 -9.46 -17.34 14.71
C GLN A 58 -8.99 -18.51 13.84
N MET A 59 -8.23 -18.25 12.78
CA MET A 59 -7.66 -19.28 11.91
C MET A 59 -6.60 -20.11 12.65
N GLU A 60 -5.71 -19.48 13.41
CA GLU A 60 -4.75 -20.16 14.29
C GLU A 60 -5.45 -21.05 15.33
N LEU A 61 -6.53 -20.57 15.95
CA LEU A 61 -7.34 -21.34 16.89
C LEU A 61 -7.97 -22.57 16.20
N GLN A 62 -8.44 -22.43 14.96
CA GLN A 62 -8.95 -23.56 14.17
C GLN A 62 -7.86 -24.58 13.88
N TRP A 63 -6.66 -24.16 13.44
CA TRP A 63 -5.52 -25.05 13.26
C TRP A 63 -5.15 -25.78 14.55
N ALA A 64 -5.05 -25.06 15.68
CA ALA A 64 -4.76 -25.66 16.98
C ALA A 64 -5.83 -26.69 17.41
N PHE A 65 -7.11 -26.43 17.11
CA PHE A 65 -8.19 -27.40 17.36
C PHE A 65 -8.06 -28.65 16.47
N TRP A 66 -7.71 -28.48 15.20
CA TRP A 66 -7.49 -29.60 14.27
C TRP A 66 -6.30 -30.46 14.70
N PHE A 67 -5.14 -29.85 15.01
CA PHE A 67 -3.98 -30.57 15.54
C PHE A 67 -4.28 -31.29 16.85
N LYS A 68 -5.04 -30.67 17.77
CA LYS A 68 -5.47 -31.34 19.00
C LYS A 68 -6.37 -32.54 18.73
N LYS A 69 -7.31 -32.42 17.78
CA LYS A 69 -8.21 -33.52 17.39
C LYS A 69 -7.44 -34.67 16.76
N ASP A 70 -6.49 -34.36 15.87
CA ASP A 70 -5.67 -35.36 15.19
C ASP A 70 -4.72 -36.08 16.15
N ALA A 71 -4.02 -35.33 17.01
CA ALA A 71 -3.21 -35.91 18.09
C ALA A 71 -4.03 -36.83 19.01
N ASN A 72 -5.26 -36.43 19.37
CA ASN A 72 -6.16 -37.27 20.17
C ASN A 72 -6.60 -38.55 19.42
N ASN A 73 -6.87 -38.48 18.11
CA ASN A 73 -7.16 -39.65 17.29
C ASN A 73 -5.95 -40.61 17.23
N CYS A 74 -4.75 -40.06 17.03
CA CYS A 74 -3.51 -40.83 17.03
C CYS A 74 -3.26 -41.54 18.38
N VAL A 75 -3.46 -40.84 19.50
CA VAL A 75 -3.36 -41.45 20.84
C VAL A 75 -4.43 -42.53 21.07
N GLN A 76 -5.67 -42.31 20.64
CA GLN A 76 -6.73 -43.32 20.73
C GLN A 76 -6.41 -44.56 19.89
N LYS A 77 -5.84 -44.39 18.69
CA LYS A 77 -5.38 -45.50 17.86
C LYS A 77 -4.25 -46.27 18.54
N LEU A 78 -3.20 -45.59 19.01
CA LEU A 78 -2.09 -46.22 19.73
C LEU A 78 -2.57 -47.00 20.97
N PHE A 79 -3.54 -46.47 21.71
CA PHE A 79 -4.11 -47.17 22.87
C PHE A 79 -4.85 -48.45 22.46
N LYS A 80 -5.58 -48.44 21.34
CA LYS A 80 -6.23 -49.62 20.78
C LYS A 80 -5.20 -50.66 20.29
N ASP A 81 -4.16 -50.22 19.60
CA ASP A 81 -3.08 -51.08 19.09
C ASP A 81 -2.31 -51.74 20.25
N ILE A 82 -2.09 -51.02 21.37
CA ILE A 82 -1.53 -51.56 22.62
C ILE A 82 -2.46 -52.62 23.23
N GLN A 83 -3.77 -52.33 23.36
CA GLN A 83 -4.73 -53.30 23.90
C GLN A 83 -4.81 -54.58 23.05
N GLU A 84 -4.75 -54.47 21.72
CA GLU A 84 -4.72 -55.62 20.82
C GLU A 84 -3.44 -56.45 20.99
N THR A 85 -2.30 -55.78 21.22
CA THR A 85 -1.01 -56.43 21.52
C THR A 85 -1.05 -57.16 22.87
N GLU A 86 -1.53 -56.52 23.94
CA GLU A 86 -1.68 -57.13 25.28
C GLU A 86 -2.61 -58.35 25.26
N MET A 87 -3.72 -58.28 24.51
CA MET A 87 -4.61 -59.42 24.31
C MET A 87 -3.93 -60.58 23.55
N PHE A 88 -3.13 -60.27 22.53
CA PHE A 88 -2.38 -61.27 21.77
C PHE A 88 -1.31 -61.94 22.63
N GLU A 89 -0.50 -61.18 23.37
CA GLU A 89 0.51 -61.71 24.30
C GLU A 89 -0.11 -62.59 25.40
N SER A 90 -1.27 -62.18 25.93
CA SER A 90 -2.01 -62.98 26.91
C SER A 90 -2.51 -64.30 26.31
N MET A 91 -2.97 -64.30 25.06
CA MET A 91 -3.41 -65.50 24.35
C MET A 91 -2.25 -66.44 24.04
N GLU A 92 -1.11 -65.92 23.57
CA GLU A 92 0.12 -66.69 23.33
C GLU A 92 0.62 -67.34 24.62
N LYS A 93 0.65 -66.59 25.72
CA LYS A 93 1.03 -67.10 27.05
C LYS A 93 0.09 -68.19 27.55
N GLN A 94 -1.21 -68.07 27.31
CA GLN A 94 -2.17 -69.13 27.62
C GLN A 94 -1.88 -70.39 26.79
N LEU A 95 -1.69 -70.25 25.48
CA LEU A 95 -1.41 -71.37 24.59
C LEU A 95 -0.09 -72.10 24.93
N MET A 96 0.94 -71.36 25.37
CA MET A 96 2.16 -71.96 25.92
C MET A 96 1.91 -72.74 27.20
N ASN A 97 1.11 -72.21 28.14
CA ASN A 97 0.76 -72.92 29.38
C ASN A 97 -0.05 -74.19 29.10
N ASP A 98 -1.05 -74.12 28.23
CA ASP A 98 -1.88 -75.26 27.83
C ASP A 98 -1.01 -76.36 27.19
N ARG A 99 -0.02 -75.97 26.35
CA ARG A 99 0.95 -76.90 25.77
C ARG A 99 1.89 -77.53 26.81
N VAL A 100 2.29 -76.80 27.86
CA VAL A 100 3.07 -77.37 28.97
C VAL A 100 2.23 -78.41 29.72
N VAL A 101 0.99 -78.10 30.07
CA VAL A 101 0.07 -79.04 30.74
C VAL A 101 -0.18 -80.30 29.90
N GLU A 102 -0.33 -80.16 28.58
CA GLU A 102 -0.47 -81.30 27.66
C GLU A 102 0.78 -82.21 27.70
N LEU A 103 1.98 -81.62 27.63
CA LEU A 103 3.25 -82.36 27.66
C LEU A 103 3.50 -83.02 29.03
N GLU A 104 3.20 -82.34 30.13
CA GLU A 104 3.26 -82.93 31.48
C GLU A 104 2.29 -84.11 31.63
N THR A 105 1.09 -84.00 31.06
CA THR A 105 0.09 -85.07 31.06
C THR A 105 0.58 -86.29 30.25
N GLN A 106 1.11 -86.08 29.05
CA GLN A 106 1.70 -87.15 28.23
C GLN A 106 2.88 -87.83 28.94
N LEU A 107 3.72 -87.05 29.62
CA LEU A 107 4.88 -87.55 30.37
C LEU A 107 4.44 -88.35 31.61
N ALA A 108 3.38 -87.92 32.30
CA ALA A 108 2.78 -88.67 33.41
C ALA A 108 2.17 -90.00 32.94
N GLN A 109 1.44 -90.02 31.82
CA GLN A 109 0.92 -91.24 31.20
C GLN A 109 2.05 -92.21 30.82
N LYS A 110 3.13 -91.73 30.20
CA LYS A 110 4.29 -92.55 29.85
C LYS A 110 4.93 -93.19 31.09
N ARG A 111 5.14 -92.41 32.17
CA ARG A 111 5.66 -92.92 33.45
C ARG A 111 4.74 -93.96 34.10
N ALA A 112 3.43 -93.88 33.91
CA ALA A 112 2.50 -94.90 34.42
C ALA A 112 2.67 -96.24 33.66
N VAL A 113 2.73 -96.19 32.33
CA VAL A 113 2.96 -97.38 31.48
C VAL A 113 4.34 -98.00 31.72
N GLU A 114 5.37 -97.21 31.99
CA GLU A 114 6.70 -97.71 32.37
C GLU A 114 6.68 -98.48 33.70
N LYS A 115 5.93 -98.00 34.71
CA LYS A 115 5.74 -98.70 35.99
C LYS A 115 4.93 -99.99 35.84
N GLU A 116 3.91 -100.00 34.99
CA GLU A 116 3.12 -101.20 34.71
C GLU A 116 4.01 -102.32 34.16
N LYS A 117 4.83 -102.01 33.15
CA LYS A 117 5.83 -102.93 32.58
C LYS A 117 6.86 -103.41 33.60
N GLU A 118 7.29 -102.56 34.53
CA GLU A 118 8.23 -102.94 35.60
C GLU A 118 7.60 -103.94 36.58
N MET A 119 6.31 -103.79 36.90
CA MET A 119 5.56 -104.77 37.70
C MET A 119 5.39 -106.10 36.96
N GLU A 120 5.00 -106.09 35.69
CA GLU A 120 4.87 -107.29 34.85
C GLU A 120 6.18 -108.09 34.79
N LEU A 121 7.31 -107.41 34.51
CA LEU A 121 8.64 -108.02 34.50
C LEU A 121 9.04 -108.60 35.87
N SER A 122 8.63 -107.95 36.96
CA SER A 122 8.87 -108.46 38.32
C SER A 122 8.08 -109.75 38.59
N THR A 123 6.80 -109.80 38.18
CA THR A 123 5.99 -111.04 38.30
C THR A 123 6.52 -112.18 37.44
N LEU A 124 7.00 -111.91 36.22
CA LEU A 124 7.59 -112.94 35.35
C LEU A 124 8.87 -113.53 35.95
N ARG A 125 9.74 -112.71 36.56
CA ARG A 125 10.95 -113.18 37.26
C ARG A 125 10.60 -114.07 38.46
N ALA A 126 9.66 -113.64 39.31
CA ALA A 126 9.22 -114.43 40.46
C ALA A 126 8.60 -115.78 40.05
N HIS A 127 7.87 -115.82 38.94
CA HIS A 127 7.33 -117.08 38.41
C HIS A 127 8.43 -118.01 37.85
N GLN A 128 9.45 -117.44 37.20
CA GLN A 128 10.61 -118.19 36.72
C GLN A 128 11.44 -118.77 37.89
N GLU A 129 11.58 -118.04 38.99
CA GLU A 129 12.26 -118.52 40.20
C GLU A 129 11.48 -119.68 40.86
N GLN A 130 10.16 -119.58 41.01
CA GLN A 130 9.33 -120.70 41.51
C GLN A 130 9.44 -121.97 40.66
N LEU A 131 9.52 -121.83 39.33
CA LEU A 131 9.72 -122.97 38.43
C LEU A 131 11.07 -123.66 38.68
N MET A 132 12.13 -122.88 38.91
CA MET A 132 13.47 -123.39 39.24
C MET A 132 13.53 -124.05 40.63
N GLU A 133 12.79 -123.53 41.62
CA GLU A 133 12.71 -124.11 42.98
C GLU A 133 11.92 -125.42 43.05
N SER A 134 11.00 -125.67 42.10
CA SER A 134 10.12 -126.85 42.09
C SER A 134 10.79 -128.18 41.71
N GLY A 135 12.13 -128.24 41.68
CA GLY A 135 12.98 -129.30 41.12
C GLY A 135 12.53 -130.73 41.41
N CYS A 136 11.79 -131.33 40.47
CA CYS A 136 11.29 -132.69 40.57
C CYS A 136 11.91 -133.58 39.48
N MET A 137 13.14 -134.06 39.73
CA MET A 137 13.72 -135.20 38.99
C MET A 137 13.81 -136.42 39.90
N LYS A 138 13.13 -137.51 39.52
CA LYS A 138 13.24 -138.83 40.13
C LYS A 138 13.33 -139.88 39.03
N PHE A 139 14.51 -140.48 38.86
CA PHE A 139 14.77 -141.47 37.83
C PHE A 139 14.50 -142.94 38.31
N HIS A 140 13.71 -143.72 37.57
CA HIS A 140 13.42 -145.17 37.61
C HIS A 140 14.02 -145.94 36.38
N PRO A 141 15.12 -146.71 36.51
CA PRO A 141 16.09 -146.86 35.40
C PRO A 141 15.75 -147.70 34.15
N GLU A 142 14.65 -148.47 34.09
CA GLU A 142 14.42 -149.43 32.97
C GLU A 142 13.23 -149.10 32.06
N GLU A 143 12.12 -148.61 32.61
CA GLU A 143 11.12 -147.92 31.80
C GLU A 143 11.72 -146.62 31.25
N GLU A 144 12.63 -145.98 32.01
CA GLU A 144 13.31 -144.78 31.58
C GLU A 144 14.26 -144.96 30.42
N ILE A 145 14.98 -146.07 30.29
CA ILE A 145 15.79 -146.23 29.07
C ILE A 145 14.87 -146.27 27.83
N LYS A 146 13.62 -146.74 27.95
CA LYS A 146 12.64 -146.68 26.85
C LYS A 146 11.99 -145.30 26.68
N THR A 147 11.59 -144.63 27.77
CA THR A 147 11.06 -143.26 27.67
C THR A 147 12.14 -142.29 27.23
N LEU A 148 13.35 -142.33 27.79
CA LEU A 148 14.53 -141.56 27.34
C LEU A 148 14.93 -141.88 25.89
N ILE A 149 14.71 -143.08 25.36
CA ILE A 149 14.91 -143.34 23.91
C ILE A 149 13.80 -142.72 23.07
N ALA A 150 12.54 -142.73 23.55
CA ALA A 150 11.43 -142.08 22.86
C ALA A 150 11.52 -140.54 22.94
N GLU A 151 11.91 -140.02 24.10
CA GLU A 151 12.17 -138.62 24.43
C GLU A 151 13.43 -138.13 23.73
N LYS A 152 14.49 -138.93 23.63
CA LYS A 152 15.62 -138.64 22.73
C LYS A 152 15.14 -138.53 21.29
N LYS A 153 14.30 -139.44 20.79
CA LYS A 153 13.76 -139.33 19.42
C LYS A 153 12.86 -138.10 19.26
N ALA A 154 12.10 -137.71 20.28
CA ALA A 154 11.31 -136.49 20.28
C ALA A 154 12.23 -135.25 20.27
N MET A 155 13.23 -135.20 21.14
CA MET A 155 14.27 -134.17 21.17
C MET A 155 15.07 -134.11 19.88
N ASP A 156 15.42 -135.23 19.24
CA ASP A 156 16.09 -135.27 17.94
C ASP A 156 15.20 -134.59 16.86
N VAL A 157 13.88 -134.84 16.88
CA VAL A 157 12.90 -134.17 16.00
C VAL A 157 12.74 -132.69 16.34
N GLU A 158 12.62 -132.32 17.62
CA GLU A 158 12.55 -130.92 18.06
C GLU A 158 13.83 -130.15 17.73
N VAL A 159 15.00 -130.78 17.84
CA VAL A 159 16.30 -130.22 17.45
C VAL A 159 16.36 -129.99 15.95
N GLU A 160 15.85 -130.90 15.09
CA GLU A 160 15.75 -130.62 13.65
C GLU A 160 14.73 -129.51 13.33
N GLN A 161 13.58 -129.46 14.03
CA GLN A 161 12.63 -128.35 13.89
C GLN A 161 13.18 -127.00 14.40
N LEU A 162 14.03 -127.01 15.43
CA LEU A 162 14.73 -125.84 15.93
C LEU A 162 15.84 -125.41 14.97
N LYS A 163 16.62 -126.35 14.41
CA LYS A 163 17.60 -126.07 13.35
C LYS A 163 16.94 -125.42 12.15
N GLU A 164 15.79 -125.92 11.70
CA GLU A 164 15.09 -125.33 10.55
C GLU A 164 14.51 -123.95 10.87
N ARG A 165 13.93 -123.75 12.06
CA ARG A 165 13.54 -122.41 12.54
C ARG A 165 14.72 -121.44 12.64
N VAL A 166 15.87 -121.89 13.13
CA VAL A 166 17.10 -121.09 13.19
C VAL A 166 17.60 -120.72 11.79
N LYS A 167 17.53 -121.63 10.80
CA LYS A 167 17.84 -121.29 9.39
C LYS A 167 16.88 -120.23 8.85
N GLN A 168 15.57 -120.38 9.07
CA GLN A 168 14.55 -119.42 8.64
C GLN A 168 14.79 -118.04 9.28
N GLN A 169 14.97 -117.98 10.60
CA GLN A 169 15.30 -116.74 11.31
C GLN A 169 16.63 -116.13 10.85
N THR A 170 17.63 -116.95 10.51
CA THR A 170 18.90 -116.46 9.93
C THR A 170 18.67 -115.82 8.55
N GLN A 171 17.83 -116.43 7.70
CA GLN A 171 17.48 -115.87 6.39
C GLN A 171 16.69 -114.56 6.54
N GLU A 172 15.68 -114.52 7.43
CA GLU A 172 14.92 -113.31 7.76
C GLU A 172 15.83 -112.19 8.29
N LEU A 173 16.75 -112.48 9.20
CA LEU A 173 17.73 -111.51 9.70
C LEU A 173 18.61 -110.97 8.56
N THR A 174 19.12 -111.81 7.65
CA THR A 174 19.92 -111.32 6.51
C THR A 174 19.10 -110.44 5.54
N TYR A 175 17.80 -110.69 5.39
CA TYR A 175 16.91 -109.83 4.62
C TYR A 175 16.71 -108.47 5.31
N VAL A 176 16.40 -108.46 6.60
CA VAL A 176 16.20 -107.24 7.40
C VAL A 176 17.49 -106.42 7.51
N GLU A 177 18.66 -107.06 7.61
CA GLU A 177 19.95 -106.37 7.58
C GLU A 177 20.20 -105.67 6.23
N LYS A 178 19.80 -106.30 5.12
CA LYS A 178 19.88 -105.69 3.79
C LYS A 178 18.91 -104.52 3.65
N GLU A 179 17.63 -104.70 4.01
CA GLU A 179 16.62 -103.64 3.97
C GLU A 179 17.03 -102.43 4.84
N ARG A 180 17.60 -102.70 6.03
CA ARG A 180 18.17 -101.66 6.90
C ARG A 180 19.37 -100.94 6.27
N ALA A 181 20.20 -101.63 5.50
CA ALA A 181 21.31 -101.00 4.77
C ALA A 181 20.80 -100.11 3.63
N ASP A 182 19.82 -100.60 2.86
CA ASP A 182 19.20 -99.87 1.75
C ASP A 182 18.48 -98.60 2.27
N LEU A 183 17.64 -98.71 3.31
CA LEU A 183 16.98 -97.57 3.98
C LEU A 183 17.96 -96.57 4.58
N LYS A 184 19.11 -97.04 5.11
CA LYS A 184 20.16 -96.16 5.63
C LYS A 184 20.82 -95.36 4.51
N ALA A 185 21.04 -95.97 3.34
CA ALA A 185 21.58 -95.27 2.17
C ALA A 185 20.59 -94.23 1.63
N GLU A 186 19.30 -94.58 1.54
CA GLU A 186 18.23 -93.65 1.14
C GLU A 186 18.10 -92.47 2.12
N THR A 187 18.10 -92.74 3.43
CA THR A 187 18.07 -91.69 4.46
C THR A 187 19.27 -90.75 4.34
N GLN A 188 20.48 -91.27 4.08
CA GLN A 188 21.66 -90.45 3.85
C GLN A 188 21.55 -89.57 2.60
N LYS A 189 20.97 -90.09 1.51
CA LYS A 189 20.73 -89.34 0.27
C LYS A 189 19.73 -88.20 0.50
N LEU A 190 18.59 -88.47 1.16
CA LEU A 190 17.59 -87.45 1.49
C LEU A 190 18.16 -86.35 2.41
N VAL A 191 19.01 -86.70 3.37
CA VAL A 191 19.70 -85.72 4.23
C VAL A 191 20.67 -84.83 3.42
N GLN A 192 21.35 -85.37 2.42
CA GLN A 192 22.22 -84.59 1.52
C GLN A 192 21.41 -83.66 0.60
N GLU A 193 20.32 -84.15 -0.01
CA GLU A 193 19.42 -83.35 -0.86
C GLU A 193 18.76 -82.22 -0.05
N ALA A 194 18.24 -82.52 1.14
CA ALA A 194 17.67 -81.52 2.05
C ALA A 194 18.71 -80.51 2.58
N ARG A 195 20.01 -80.84 2.54
CA ARG A 195 21.09 -79.89 2.85
C ARG A 195 21.37 -78.98 1.66
N GLN A 196 21.52 -79.55 0.46
CA GLN A 196 21.75 -78.79 -0.77
C GLN A 196 20.61 -77.79 -1.06
N LEU A 197 19.36 -78.20 -0.88
CA LEU A 197 18.20 -77.31 -1.07
C LEU A 197 18.20 -76.11 -0.10
N ARG A 198 18.67 -76.29 1.15
CA ARG A 198 18.83 -75.18 2.11
C ARG A 198 19.97 -74.25 1.71
N GLU A 199 21.13 -74.80 1.36
CA GLU A 199 22.29 -74.01 0.89
C GLU A 199 21.95 -73.22 -0.39
N GLU A 200 21.16 -73.81 -1.32
CA GLU A 200 20.63 -73.10 -2.49
C GLU A 200 19.62 -72.00 -2.13
N GLN A 201 18.70 -72.28 -1.20
CA GLN A 201 17.69 -71.30 -0.76
C GLN A 201 18.35 -70.10 -0.08
N GLU A 202 19.22 -70.33 0.91
CA GLU A 202 20.00 -69.31 1.60
C GLU A 202 20.80 -68.45 0.61
N THR A 203 21.42 -69.08 -0.40
CA THR A 203 22.15 -68.37 -1.45
C THR A 203 21.23 -67.49 -2.31
N ARG A 204 20.04 -67.96 -2.69
CA ARG A 204 19.05 -67.18 -3.47
C ARG A 204 18.49 -66.01 -2.67
N GLU A 205 18.16 -66.22 -1.39
CA GLU A 205 17.67 -65.19 -0.48
C GLU A 205 18.74 -64.10 -0.25
N TYR A 206 19.99 -64.51 -0.01
CA TYR A 206 21.11 -63.58 0.12
C TYR A 206 21.36 -62.76 -1.16
N GLN A 207 21.29 -63.39 -2.34
CA GLN A 207 21.40 -62.67 -3.62
C GLN A 207 20.24 -61.69 -3.86
N ALA A 208 19.01 -62.08 -3.51
CA ALA A 208 17.85 -61.21 -3.62
C ALA A 208 17.97 -59.98 -2.68
N MET A 209 18.43 -60.20 -1.44
CA MET A 209 18.72 -59.12 -0.49
C MET A 209 19.80 -58.16 -1.01
N ILE A 210 20.89 -58.66 -1.58
CA ILE A 210 21.93 -57.81 -2.20
C ILE A 210 21.35 -56.96 -3.34
N GLN A 211 20.53 -57.55 -4.22
CA GLN A 211 19.89 -56.81 -5.31
C GLN A 211 18.90 -55.74 -4.80
N GLN A 212 18.20 -56.01 -3.70
CA GLN A 212 17.32 -55.03 -3.06
C GLN A 212 18.13 -53.87 -2.46
N ASN A 213 19.19 -54.18 -1.70
CA ASN A 213 20.07 -53.17 -1.12
C ASN A 213 20.74 -52.30 -2.19
N ALA A 214 21.18 -52.88 -3.31
CA ALA A 214 21.76 -52.13 -4.43
C ALA A 214 20.76 -51.13 -5.03
N LYS A 215 19.49 -51.50 -5.20
CA LYS A 215 18.44 -50.59 -5.67
C LYS A 215 18.17 -49.46 -4.66
N GLN A 216 18.13 -49.78 -3.36
CA GLN A 216 17.97 -48.78 -2.31
C GLN A 216 19.16 -47.80 -2.27
N GLU A 217 20.39 -48.26 -2.47
CA GLU A 217 21.56 -47.38 -2.58
C GLU A 217 21.50 -46.46 -3.80
N GLU A 218 21.03 -46.94 -4.95
CA GLU A 218 20.84 -46.09 -6.15
C GLU A 218 19.77 -45.02 -5.91
N GLU A 219 18.66 -45.38 -5.25
CA GLU A 219 17.60 -44.44 -4.88
C GLU A 219 18.10 -43.39 -3.87
N ILE A 220 18.85 -43.80 -2.84
CA ILE A 220 19.48 -42.90 -1.87
C ILE A 220 20.44 -41.93 -2.59
N LYS A 221 21.30 -42.42 -3.50
CA LYS A 221 22.21 -41.57 -4.30
C LYS A 221 21.44 -40.56 -5.16
N LYS A 222 20.32 -40.98 -5.76
CA LYS A 222 19.45 -40.09 -6.55
C LYS A 222 18.78 -39.01 -5.69
N LEU A 223 18.25 -39.38 -4.51
CA LEU A 223 17.65 -38.45 -3.57
C LEU A 223 18.67 -37.46 -3.01
N GLN A 224 19.90 -37.91 -2.72
CA GLN A 224 21.01 -37.03 -2.32
C GLN A 224 21.38 -36.02 -3.41
N ALA A 225 21.46 -36.44 -4.67
CA ALA A 225 21.69 -35.52 -5.80
C ALA A 225 20.58 -34.47 -5.92
N MET A 226 19.31 -34.89 -5.83
CA MET A 226 18.16 -33.97 -5.85
C MET A 226 18.17 -32.98 -4.67
N LEU A 227 18.62 -33.42 -3.48
CA LEU A 227 18.75 -32.57 -2.30
C LEU A 227 19.85 -31.50 -2.47
N GLU A 228 21.00 -31.86 -3.02
CA GLU A 228 22.06 -30.88 -3.29
C GLU A 228 21.66 -29.91 -4.40
N ASP A 229 21.03 -30.38 -5.49
CA ASP A 229 20.47 -29.50 -6.52
C ASP A 229 19.46 -28.51 -5.91
N ALA A 230 18.54 -28.99 -5.07
CA ALA A 230 17.58 -28.16 -4.35
C ALA A 230 18.29 -27.09 -3.49
N LYS A 231 19.28 -27.45 -2.67
CA LYS A 231 20.08 -26.50 -1.88
C LYS A 231 20.78 -25.45 -2.76
N THR A 232 21.32 -25.84 -3.93
CA THR A 232 21.93 -24.83 -4.82
C THR A 232 20.90 -23.89 -5.44
N THR A 233 19.66 -24.35 -5.68
CA THR A 233 18.58 -23.49 -6.16
C THR A 233 18.08 -22.55 -5.06
N GLU A 234 17.94 -23.05 -3.83
CA GLU A 234 17.59 -22.27 -2.64
C GLU A 234 18.62 -21.15 -2.40
N ALA A 235 19.91 -21.48 -2.38
CA ALA A 235 20.99 -20.50 -2.24
C ALA A 235 20.98 -19.41 -3.35
N LYS A 236 20.66 -19.79 -4.59
CA LYS A 236 20.48 -18.82 -5.70
C LYS A 236 19.26 -17.92 -5.47
N THR A 237 18.14 -18.46 -4.99
CA THR A 237 16.95 -17.65 -4.68
C THR A 237 17.17 -16.70 -3.51
N ILE A 238 17.86 -17.13 -2.45
CA ILE A 238 18.25 -16.26 -1.32
C ILE A 238 19.13 -15.11 -1.81
N GLY A 239 20.17 -15.40 -2.60
CA GLY A 239 21.03 -14.36 -3.18
C GLY A 239 20.28 -13.39 -4.12
N ALA A 240 19.27 -13.87 -4.85
CA ALA A 240 18.40 -13.02 -5.66
C ALA A 240 17.49 -12.11 -4.80
N LEU A 241 16.95 -12.63 -3.70
CA LEU A 241 16.15 -11.87 -2.74
C LEU A 241 16.99 -10.78 -2.03
N GLU A 242 18.21 -11.09 -1.59
CA GLU A 242 19.12 -10.09 -1.03
C GLU A 242 19.46 -8.96 -2.03
N MET A 243 19.63 -9.30 -3.31
CA MET A 243 19.84 -8.30 -4.36
C MET A 243 18.58 -7.45 -4.60
N ALA A 244 17.40 -8.06 -4.61
CA ALA A 244 16.13 -7.35 -4.73
C ALA A 244 15.88 -6.40 -3.53
N GLU A 245 16.23 -6.82 -2.32
CA GLU A 245 16.16 -6.00 -1.11
C GLU A 245 17.09 -4.78 -1.19
N LYS A 246 18.37 -4.97 -1.59
CA LYS A 246 19.31 -3.86 -1.82
C LYS A 246 18.85 -2.89 -2.91
N VAL A 247 18.09 -3.36 -3.92
CA VAL A 247 17.46 -2.49 -4.92
C VAL A 247 16.27 -1.73 -4.32
N ARG A 248 15.44 -2.38 -3.50
CA ARG A 248 14.32 -1.76 -2.77
C ARG A 248 14.81 -0.63 -1.86
N GLU A 249 15.88 -0.87 -1.08
CA GLU A 249 16.50 0.12 -0.20
C GLU A 249 17.00 1.36 -0.95
N LYS A 250 17.72 1.17 -2.06
CA LYS A 250 18.15 2.27 -2.94
C LYS A 250 16.97 3.05 -3.51
N ASN A 251 15.88 2.37 -3.88
CA ASN A 251 14.68 3.02 -4.40
C ASN A 251 13.95 3.82 -3.29
N THR A 252 13.94 3.35 -2.04
CA THR A 252 13.43 4.14 -0.91
C THR A 252 14.29 5.37 -0.63
N GLN A 253 15.62 5.26 -0.66
CA GLN A 253 16.53 6.41 -0.53
C GLN A 253 16.28 7.43 -1.65
N HIS A 254 16.19 6.98 -2.90
CA HIS A 254 15.92 7.87 -4.03
C HIS A 254 14.54 8.57 -3.94
N LYS A 255 13.53 7.88 -3.40
CA LYS A 255 12.21 8.48 -3.12
C LYS A 255 12.30 9.58 -2.04
N GLU A 256 13.19 9.44 -1.06
CA GLU A 256 13.45 10.47 -0.04
C GLU A 256 14.24 11.66 -0.60
N GLU A 257 15.27 11.40 -1.42
CA GLU A 257 15.98 12.44 -2.18
C GLU A 257 15.01 13.26 -3.04
N LEU A 258 14.08 12.59 -3.75
CA LEU A 258 13.09 13.24 -4.61
C LEU A 258 12.12 14.11 -3.80
N LYS A 259 11.69 13.67 -2.61
CA LYS A 259 10.89 14.50 -1.67
C LYS A 259 11.65 15.75 -1.23
N ILE A 260 12.93 15.61 -0.87
CA ILE A 260 13.79 16.74 -0.47
C ILE A 260 13.96 17.72 -1.65
N LEU A 261 14.16 17.20 -2.86
CA LEU A 261 14.30 18.01 -4.07
C LEU A 261 13.00 18.76 -4.40
N TYR A 262 11.84 18.09 -4.27
CA TYR A 262 10.53 18.71 -4.46
C TYR A 262 10.24 19.80 -3.42
N ALA A 263 10.57 19.58 -2.15
CA ALA A 263 10.43 20.60 -1.10
C ALA A 263 11.33 21.82 -1.37
N LYS A 264 12.57 21.61 -1.83
CA LYS A 264 13.47 22.69 -2.27
C LYS A 264 12.91 23.45 -3.49
N PHE A 265 12.32 22.74 -4.45
CA PHE A 265 11.70 23.36 -5.62
C PHE A 265 10.46 24.19 -5.24
N SER A 266 9.60 23.68 -4.35
CA SER A 266 8.46 24.43 -3.82
C SER A 266 8.91 25.72 -3.15
N SER A 267 9.86 25.65 -2.21
CA SER A 267 10.39 26.84 -1.52
C SER A 267 11.06 27.84 -2.49
N ALA A 268 11.69 27.35 -3.56
CA ALA A 268 12.23 28.22 -4.61
C ALA A 268 11.11 28.90 -5.41
N MET A 269 10.02 28.20 -5.73
CA MET A 269 8.83 28.77 -6.39
C MET A 269 8.12 29.79 -5.49
N ASP A 270 8.02 29.55 -4.19
CA ASP A 270 7.47 30.50 -3.22
C ASP A 270 8.30 31.80 -3.20
N SER A 271 9.64 31.69 -3.19
CA SER A 271 10.54 32.84 -3.29
C SER A 271 10.48 33.57 -4.64
N VAL A 272 10.21 32.85 -5.74
CA VAL A 272 9.94 33.48 -7.05
C VAL A 272 8.62 34.25 -6.99
N SER A 273 7.56 33.66 -6.43
CA SER A 273 6.26 34.32 -6.28
C SER A 273 6.36 35.59 -5.43
N GLU A 274 7.06 35.54 -4.29
CA GLU A 274 7.33 36.71 -3.44
C GLU A 274 8.06 37.82 -4.22
N LYS A 275 9.09 37.45 -5.00
CA LYS A 275 9.86 38.41 -5.82
C LYS A 275 9.03 38.99 -6.96
N THR A 276 8.14 38.22 -7.57
CA THR A 276 7.22 38.70 -8.61
C THR A 276 6.25 39.73 -8.03
N VAL A 277 5.58 39.42 -6.92
CA VAL A 277 4.71 40.39 -6.21
C VAL A 277 5.50 41.65 -5.84
N ARG A 278 6.72 41.51 -5.32
CA ARG A 278 7.57 42.66 -4.97
C ARG A 278 8.01 43.48 -6.19
N LEU A 279 8.13 42.86 -7.36
CA LEU A 279 8.39 43.54 -8.64
C LEU A 279 7.15 44.32 -9.10
N GLU A 280 5.96 43.73 -9.02
CA GLU A 280 4.69 44.39 -9.35
C GLU A 280 4.43 45.61 -8.46
N GLU A 281 4.68 45.49 -7.15
CA GLU A 281 4.66 46.63 -6.21
C GLU A 281 5.64 47.73 -6.63
N LEU A 282 6.88 47.38 -6.98
CA LEU A 282 7.89 48.35 -7.40
C LEU A 282 7.49 49.03 -8.72
N GLU A 283 7.00 48.29 -9.72
CA GLU A 283 6.48 48.87 -10.96
C GLU A 283 5.34 49.85 -10.70
N GLN A 284 4.44 49.55 -9.77
CA GLN A 284 3.36 50.46 -9.40
C GLN A 284 3.92 51.73 -8.75
N THR A 285 4.85 51.63 -7.80
CA THR A 285 5.49 52.83 -7.20
C THR A 285 6.25 53.67 -8.23
N VAL A 286 6.84 53.06 -9.27
CA VAL A 286 7.47 53.79 -10.37
C VAL A 286 6.42 54.55 -11.19
N LYS A 287 5.30 53.91 -11.58
CA LYS A 287 4.17 54.57 -12.29
C LYS A 287 3.61 55.74 -11.50
N ASP A 288 3.43 55.58 -10.19
CA ASP A 288 2.95 56.63 -9.29
C ASP A 288 3.97 57.79 -9.23
N SER A 289 5.26 57.48 -9.13
CA SER A 289 6.33 58.49 -9.14
C SER A 289 6.40 59.26 -10.48
N GLU A 290 6.15 58.59 -11.62
CA GLU A 290 6.06 59.24 -12.92
C GLU A 290 4.83 60.16 -13.03
N SER A 291 3.70 59.75 -12.46
CA SER A 291 2.49 60.58 -12.38
C SER A 291 2.77 61.87 -11.59
N ILE A 292 3.35 61.74 -10.39
CA ILE A 292 3.79 62.88 -9.57
C ILE A 292 4.81 63.74 -10.34
N ARG A 293 5.75 63.14 -11.07
CA ARG A 293 6.74 63.87 -11.88
C ARG A 293 6.09 64.64 -13.04
N LYS A 294 5.06 64.10 -13.68
CA LYS A 294 4.26 64.81 -14.71
C LYS A 294 3.50 65.99 -14.09
N GLN A 295 2.93 65.80 -12.91
CA GLN A 295 2.23 66.84 -12.15
C GLN A 295 3.19 67.96 -11.68
N ASN A 296 4.38 67.61 -11.19
CA ASN A 296 5.42 68.58 -10.83
C ASN A 296 5.87 69.41 -12.06
N LYS A 297 6.01 68.81 -13.25
CA LYS A 297 6.29 69.56 -14.49
C LYS A 297 5.16 70.53 -14.88
N LEU A 298 3.90 70.21 -14.55
CA LEU A 298 2.78 71.12 -14.73
C LEU A 298 2.86 72.30 -13.76
N PHE A 299 3.15 72.03 -12.48
CA PHE A 299 3.37 73.09 -11.48
C PHE A 299 4.60 73.96 -11.81
N GLU A 300 5.71 73.40 -12.28
CA GLU A 300 6.88 74.15 -12.76
C GLU A 300 6.51 75.11 -13.90
N LYS A 301 5.68 74.67 -14.86
CA LYS A 301 5.17 75.55 -15.93
C LYS A 301 4.27 76.66 -15.40
N GLN A 302 3.35 76.35 -14.49
CA GLN A 302 2.48 77.36 -13.86
C GLN A 302 3.29 78.38 -13.06
N VAL A 303 4.31 77.94 -12.31
CA VAL A 303 5.22 78.83 -11.58
C VAL A 303 6.02 79.72 -12.53
N ALA A 304 6.53 79.18 -13.64
CA ALA A 304 7.23 79.98 -14.65
C ALA A 304 6.30 81.02 -15.31
N GLN A 305 5.07 80.64 -15.64
CA GLN A 305 4.06 81.55 -16.18
C GLN A 305 3.71 82.68 -15.20
N LEU A 306 3.44 82.36 -13.93
CA LEU A 306 3.18 83.35 -12.88
C LEU A 306 4.38 84.28 -12.63
N GLN A 307 5.62 83.78 -12.79
CA GLN A 307 6.82 84.61 -12.73
C GLN A 307 6.93 85.57 -13.93
N GLN A 308 6.56 85.12 -15.13
CA GLN A 308 6.48 85.96 -16.33
C GLN A 308 5.40 87.04 -16.18
N GLU A 309 4.17 86.66 -15.82
CA GLU A 309 3.05 87.60 -15.59
C GLU A 309 3.42 88.64 -14.52
N LYS A 310 4.10 88.23 -13.43
CA LYS A 310 4.62 89.15 -12.42
C LYS A 310 5.67 90.11 -12.98
N ALA A 311 6.56 89.65 -13.86
CA ALA A 311 7.55 90.50 -14.51
C ALA A 311 6.89 91.51 -15.46
N GLU A 312 5.94 91.07 -16.29
CA GLU A 312 5.16 91.91 -17.20
C GLU A 312 4.34 92.96 -16.46
N LEU A 313 3.63 92.58 -15.39
CA LEU A 313 2.91 93.50 -14.51
C LEU A 313 3.85 94.51 -13.84
N SER A 314 5.06 94.11 -13.46
CA SER A 314 6.05 95.03 -12.90
C SER A 314 6.55 96.03 -13.96
N ALA A 315 6.82 95.58 -15.19
CA ALA A 315 7.23 96.43 -16.29
C ALA A 315 6.10 97.36 -16.78
N ALA A 316 4.84 96.92 -16.70
CA ALA A 316 3.67 97.76 -16.93
C ALA A 316 3.59 98.88 -15.87
N ARG A 317 3.70 98.55 -14.58
CA ARG A 317 3.73 99.55 -13.48
C ARG A 317 4.92 100.51 -13.56
N TYR A 318 6.08 100.07 -14.06
CA TYR A 318 7.21 100.96 -14.28
C TYR A 318 6.91 101.95 -15.40
N ARG A 319 6.38 101.50 -16.55
CA ARG A 319 5.97 102.38 -17.66
C ARG A 319 4.86 103.35 -17.25
N GLU A 320 3.79 102.88 -16.62
CA GLU A 320 2.71 103.72 -16.10
C GLU A 320 3.22 104.80 -15.12
N LYS A 321 4.26 104.49 -14.33
CA LYS A 321 4.93 105.46 -13.46
C LYS A 321 5.83 106.44 -14.22
N GLU A 322 6.49 106.00 -15.28
CA GLU A 322 7.26 106.87 -16.18
C GLU A 322 6.32 107.82 -16.93
N ASP A 323 5.26 107.30 -17.56
CA ASP A 323 4.20 108.06 -18.23
C ASP A 323 3.59 109.12 -17.29
N MET A 324 3.16 108.73 -16.08
CA MET A 324 2.67 109.68 -15.08
C MET A 324 3.73 110.70 -14.64
N SER A 325 5.02 110.36 -14.67
CA SER A 325 6.09 111.32 -14.36
C SER A 325 6.34 112.31 -15.50
N GLU A 326 6.21 111.87 -16.75
CA GLU A 326 6.26 112.75 -17.93
C GLU A 326 5.05 113.69 -17.98
N GLU A 327 3.84 113.18 -17.74
CA GLU A 327 2.64 114.03 -17.59
C GLU A 327 2.82 115.06 -16.47
N LEU A 328 3.40 114.68 -15.33
CA LEU A 328 3.64 115.58 -14.21
C LEU A 328 4.67 116.67 -14.57
N VAL A 329 5.69 116.35 -15.38
CA VAL A 329 6.61 117.35 -15.96
C VAL A 329 5.88 118.28 -16.93
N ILE A 330 5.02 117.76 -17.82
CA ILE A 330 4.21 118.57 -18.74
C ILE A 330 3.31 119.53 -17.96
N VAL A 331 2.63 119.06 -16.90
CA VAL A 331 1.77 119.90 -16.04
C VAL A 331 2.59 120.95 -15.28
N GLN A 332 3.79 120.61 -14.79
CA GLN A 332 4.70 121.59 -14.18
C GLN A 332 5.13 122.66 -15.20
N GLN A 333 5.43 122.25 -16.44
CA GLN A 333 5.84 123.18 -17.49
C GLN A 333 4.68 124.11 -17.91
N GLN A 334 3.47 123.58 -18.12
CA GLN A 334 2.26 124.38 -18.33
C GLN A 334 2.01 125.36 -17.16
N LEU A 335 2.31 124.96 -15.92
CA LEU A 335 2.19 125.82 -14.76
C LEU A 335 3.27 126.93 -14.74
N THR A 336 4.46 126.68 -15.25
CA THR A 336 5.47 127.75 -15.47
C THR A 336 5.07 128.71 -16.60
N GLU A 337 4.57 128.19 -17.73
CA GLU A 337 4.06 129.00 -18.85
C GLU A 337 2.86 129.86 -18.43
N MET A 338 1.95 129.31 -17.60
CA MET A 338 0.86 130.06 -16.98
C MET A 338 1.35 131.16 -16.03
N ASN A 339 2.41 130.93 -15.27
CA ASN A 339 3.02 131.97 -14.43
C ASN A 339 3.72 133.05 -15.26
N GLU A 340 4.36 132.70 -16.38
CA GLU A 340 4.90 133.68 -17.32
C GLU A 340 3.79 134.50 -17.99
N LEU A 341 2.73 133.86 -18.47
CA LEU A 341 1.52 134.52 -19.00
C LEU A 341 0.86 135.42 -17.95
N ALA A 342 0.80 135.00 -16.68
CA ALA A 342 0.33 135.86 -15.59
C ALA A 342 1.27 137.05 -15.34
N SER A 343 2.58 136.89 -15.51
CA SER A 343 3.55 138.01 -15.44
C SER A 343 3.40 138.98 -16.63
N GLN A 344 3.11 138.45 -17.82
CA GLN A 344 2.83 139.23 -19.02
C GLN A 344 1.51 139.97 -18.87
N GLN A 345 0.44 139.30 -18.42
CA GLN A 345 -0.83 139.94 -18.04
C GLN A 345 -0.64 140.99 -16.95
N LYS A 346 0.26 140.80 -15.97
CA LYS A 346 0.54 141.83 -14.96
C LYS A 346 1.22 143.07 -15.55
N LYS A 347 2.12 142.91 -16.52
CA LYS A 347 2.69 144.03 -17.32
C LYS A 347 1.65 144.69 -18.23
N LEU A 348 0.79 143.90 -18.85
CA LEU A 348 -0.28 144.37 -19.73
C LEU A 348 -1.35 145.11 -18.93
N ALA A 349 -1.72 144.60 -17.76
CA ALA A 349 -2.56 145.25 -16.77
C ALA A 349 -1.93 146.54 -16.26
N SER A 350 -0.61 146.60 -15.97
CA SER A 350 0.01 147.87 -15.57
C SER A 350 0.00 148.92 -16.69
N LYS A 351 0.13 148.50 -17.96
CA LYS A 351 -0.03 149.39 -19.13
C LYS A 351 -1.47 149.85 -19.33
N LEU A 352 -2.42 148.91 -19.33
CA LEU A 352 -3.84 149.19 -19.40
C LEU A 352 -4.30 150.02 -18.21
N GLN A 353 -3.67 149.94 -17.04
CA GLN A 353 -4.04 150.72 -15.86
C GLN A 353 -3.50 152.16 -15.93
N SER A 354 -2.38 152.41 -16.64
CA SER A 354 -2.00 153.77 -17.07
C SER A 354 -2.92 154.30 -18.18
N GLU A 355 -3.25 153.50 -19.19
CA GLU A 355 -4.21 153.89 -20.24
C GLU A 355 -5.62 154.09 -19.66
N ILE A 356 -6.04 153.35 -18.63
CA ILE A 356 -7.33 153.53 -17.93
C ILE A 356 -7.33 154.76 -17.03
N THR A 357 -6.17 155.27 -16.58
CA THR A 357 -6.12 156.60 -15.94
C THR A 357 -6.26 157.72 -16.97
N GLU A 358 -5.61 157.62 -18.13
CA GLU A 358 -5.77 158.60 -19.22
C GLU A 358 -7.18 158.55 -19.84
N LEU A 359 -7.70 157.36 -20.11
CA LEU A 359 -9.07 157.12 -20.61
C LEU A 359 -10.16 157.34 -19.55
N LYS A 360 -9.83 157.50 -18.25
CA LYS A 360 -10.80 157.93 -17.23
C LYS A 360 -11.09 159.42 -17.36
N ASP A 361 -10.05 160.21 -17.59
CA ASP A 361 -10.17 161.65 -17.81
C ASP A 361 -10.90 161.94 -19.14
N GLU A 362 -10.83 161.03 -20.13
CA GLU A 362 -11.68 161.07 -21.33
C GLU A 362 -13.10 160.45 -21.14
N ASN A 363 -13.29 159.45 -20.27
CA ASN A 363 -14.61 158.80 -20.08
C ASN A 363 -15.60 159.56 -19.20
N GLU A 364 -15.18 160.57 -18.43
CA GLU A 364 -16.14 161.46 -17.76
C GLU A 364 -16.98 162.28 -18.78
N ALA A 365 -16.52 162.36 -20.04
CA ALA A 365 -17.23 163.04 -21.14
C ALA A 365 -18.25 162.17 -21.92
N LEU A 366 -18.24 160.84 -21.82
CA LEU A 366 -19.06 159.94 -22.67
C LEU A 366 -19.81 158.84 -21.90
N LYS A 367 -20.72 159.26 -21.01
CA LYS A 367 -21.85 158.41 -20.59
C LYS A 367 -22.75 158.08 -21.80
N GLN A 368 -22.86 156.82 -22.20
CA GLN A 368 -24.12 156.04 -22.28
C GLN A 368 -23.99 154.70 -23.05
N GLN A 369 -24.67 153.66 -22.54
CA GLN A 369 -25.11 152.40 -23.21
C GLN A 369 -24.02 151.40 -23.69
N VAL A 370 -24.25 150.07 -23.77
CA VAL A 370 -25.06 149.12 -22.96
C VAL A 370 -24.61 147.67 -23.32
N LYS A 371 -24.48 146.79 -22.30
CA LYS A 371 -24.92 145.35 -22.18
C LYS A 371 -25.30 144.54 -23.47
N GLN A 372 -25.15 143.21 -23.60
CA GLN A 372 -25.05 142.04 -22.69
C GLN A 372 -24.66 140.77 -23.54
N GLU A 373 -23.79 139.83 -23.11
CA GLU A 373 -23.97 138.53 -22.39
C GLU A 373 -24.19 137.23 -23.22
N ASP A 374 -23.77 136.08 -22.64
CA ASP A 374 -24.22 134.67 -22.82
C ASP A 374 -23.78 133.78 -24.03
N GLN A 375 -23.65 132.42 -23.97
CA GLN A 375 -23.36 131.41 -22.91
C GLN A 375 -23.26 129.95 -23.52
N SER A 376 -22.90 128.92 -22.70
CA SER A 376 -23.30 127.47 -22.78
C SER A 376 -22.51 126.44 -23.67
N VAL A 377 -21.82 125.37 -23.16
CA VAL A 377 -22.23 123.94 -22.81
C VAL A 377 -22.59 123.04 -24.03
N GLY A 378 -22.26 121.73 -24.18
CA GLY A 378 -21.46 120.70 -23.43
C GLY A 378 -21.85 119.22 -23.81
N GLN A 379 -21.10 118.18 -23.33
CA GLN A 379 -21.41 116.70 -23.30
C GLN A 379 -21.46 115.90 -24.65
N SER A 380 -21.44 114.54 -24.82
CA SER A 380 -21.42 113.25 -24.03
C SER A 380 -20.96 112.07 -24.96
N SER A 381 -20.21 110.98 -24.61
CA SER A 381 -20.43 109.74 -23.80
C SER A 381 -20.85 108.43 -24.55
N LYS A 382 -20.47 107.24 -23.99
CA LYS A 382 -20.92 105.82 -24.23
C LYS A 382 -20.34 104.98 -25.40
N ASP A 383 -20.36 103.63 -25.43
CA ASP A 383 -20.34 102.49 -24.43
C ASP A 383 -20.31 101.13 -25.23
N ASN A 384 -20.06 100.00 -24.55
CA ASN A 384 -20.47 98.59 -24.83
C ASN A 384 -19.41 97.52 -25.19
N ASP A 385 -19.81 96.25 -24.96
CA ASP A 385 -18.98 95.13 -24.47
C ASP A 385 -19.52 93.74 -24.96
N GLU A 386 -18.73 92.67 -24.80
CA GLU A 386 -19.03 91.21 -24.94
C GLU A 386 -19.55 90.67 -26.32
N GLY A 387 -19.46 89.38 -26.70
CA GLY A 387 -18.95 88.13 -26.08
C GLY A 387 -19.03 86.94 -27.08
N ASN A 388 -18.44 85.76 -26.78
CA ASN A 388 -17.94 84.81 -27.83
C ASN A 388 -18.40 83.32 -27.75
N THR A 389 -18.49 82.66 -28.93
CA THR A 389 -18.37 81.22 -29.32
C THR A 389 -18.58 80.00 -28.37
N ASP A 390 -19.59 79.16 -28.66
CA ASP A 390 -19.58 77.85 -29.41
C ASP A 390 -18.78 76.56 -28.96
N ILE A 391 -19.22 75.37 -29.46
CA ILE A 391 -18.57 74.01 -29.51
C ILE A 391 -18.67 73.13 -28.21
N ASP A 392 -18.94 71.78 -28.15
CA ASP A 392 -19.10 70.67 -29.14
C ASP A 392 -20.02 69.44 -28.75
N ASN A 393 -20.39 68.67 -29.80
CA ASN A 393 -20.76 67.25 -30.11
C ASN A 393 -21.06 65.99 -29.21
N ASP A 394 -21.94 65.17 -29.82
CA ASP A 394 -21.99 63.69 -30.10
C ASP A 394 -21.95 62.61 -28.98
N LEU A 395 -23.07 61.87 -28.78
CA LEU A 395 -23.19 60.77 -27.80
C LEU A 395 -24.42 59.84 -28.02
N VAL A 396 -24.50 59.05 -29.12
CA VAL A 396 -25.69 58.18 -29.39
C VAL A 396 -25.40 56.71 -29.78
N VAL A 397 -24.19 56.31 -30.19
CA VAL A 397 -23.99 55.00 -30.89
C VAL A 397 -23.71 53.77 -29.98
N GLN A 398 -23.38 53.93 -28.70
CA GLN A 398 -22.84 52.81 -27.87
C GLN A 398 -23.83 51.88 -27.14
N VAL A 399 -25.15 52.04 -27.30
CA VAL A 399 -26.12 51.30 -26.46
C VAL A 399 -26.49 49.91 -27.04
N ALA A 400 -26.50 49.74 -28.36
CA ALA A 400 -27.07 48.54 -29.00
C ALA A 400 -26.20 47.26 -28.90
N GLU A 401 -24.87 47.37 -28.85
CA GLU A 401 -23.98 46.21 -28.84
C GLU A 401 -23.95 45.47 -27.49
N LYS A 402 -24.24 46.20 -26.40
CA LYS A 402 -24.15 45.68 -25.03
C LYS A 402 -25.23 44.65 -24.70
N GLU A 403 -26.45 44.85 -25.20
CA GLU A 403 -27.58 43.92 -24.98
C GLU A 403 -27.44 42.62 -25.79
N ALA A 404 -26.88 42.69 -27.00
CA ALA A 404 -26.65 41.52 -27.84
C ALA A 404 -25.63 40.55 -27.22
N LEU A 405 -24.54 41.09 -26.66
CA LEU A 405 -23.52 40.30 -25.94
C LEU A 405 -24.08 39.63 -24.68
N GLN A 406 -24.93 40.33 -23.92
CA GLN A 406 -25.52 39.80 -22.68
C GLN A 406 -26.47 38.61 -22.95
N MET A 407 -27.29 38.70 -24.01
CA MET A 407 -28.16 37.60 -24.45
C MET A 407 -27.40 36.37 -24.96
N PHE A 408 -26.25 36.58 -25.61
CA PHE A 408 -25.40 35.48 -26.10
C PHE A 408 -24.78 34.71 -24.93
N VAL A 409 -24.22 35.41 -23.94
CA VAL A 409 -23.60 34.81 -22.75
C VAL A 409 -24.61 33.98 -21.95
N GLN A 410 -25.81 34.50 -21.68
CA GLN A 410 -26.82 33.79 -20.88
C GLN A 410 -27.28 32.46 -21.51
N ARG A 411 -27.45 32.40 -22.84
CA ARG A 411 -27.88 31.16 -23.51
C ARG A 411 -26.76 30.14 -23.67
N TYR A 412 -25.52 30.59 -23.89
CA TYR A 412 -24.38 29.69 -24.11
C TYR A 412 -23.92 29.03 -22.80
N TYR A 413 -23.89 29.78 -21.68
CA TYR A 413 -23.50 29.24 -20.39
C TYR A 413 -24.46 28.16 -19.87
N ALA A 414 -25.77 28.41 -19.88
CA ALA A 414 -26.74 27.42 -19.41
C ALA A 414 -26.69 26.10 -20.22
N ALA A 415 -26.48 26.18 -21.53
CA ALA A 415 -26.33 25.01 -22.38
C ALA A 415 -24.99 24.27 -22.18
N ALA A 416 -23.91 24.99 -21.87
CA ALA A 416 -22.60 24.42 -21.56
C ALA A 416 -22.57 23.75 -20.18
N GLU A 417 -23.11 24.41 -19.17
CA GLU A 417 -23.23 23.93 -17.79
C GLU A 417 -24.06 22.64 -17.71
N GLU A 418 -25.21 22.60 -18.40
CA GLU A 418 -26.04 21.40 -18.53
C GLU A 418 -25.28 20.23 -19.20
N LYS A 419 -24.43 20.52 -20.19
CA LYS A 419 -23.63 19.51 -20.88
C LYS A 419 -22.49 18.99 -20.00
N CYS A 420 -21.85 19.87 -19.22
CA CYS A 420 -20.85 19.50 -18.21
C CYS A 420 -21.47 18.65 -17.09
N ARG A 421 -22.67 19.00 -16.62
CA ARG A 421 -23.41 18.25 -15.60
C ARG A 421 -23.72 16.82 -16.03
N ARG A 422 -24.25 16.62 -17.23
CA ARG A 422 -24.49 15.28 -17.80
C ARG A 422 -23.20 14.49 -18.06
N LEU A 423 -22.09 15.17 -18.38
CA LEU A 423 -20.78 14.52 -18.49
C LEU A 423 -20.26 14.06 -17.13
N LEU A 424 -20.42 14.86 -16.06
CA LEU A 424 -20.06 14.48 -14.69
C LEU A 424 -20.91 13.32 -14.18
N GLU A 425 -22.24 13.35 -14.38
CA GLU A 425 -23.14 12.23 -14.06
C GLU A 425 -22.69 10.94 -14.77
N LYS A 426 -22.37 11.03 -16.07
CA LYS A 426 -21.92 9.86 -16.86
C LYS A 426 -20.51 9.36 -16.49
N VAL A 427 -19.61 10.24 -16.08
CA VAL A 427 -18.29 9.86 -15.54
C VAL A 427 -18.46 9.13 -14.21
N SER A 428 -19.29 9.66 -13.31
CA SER A 428 -19.59 9.02 -12.02
C SER A 428 -20.21 7.63 -12.20
N GLU A 429 -21.13 7.48 -13.15
CA GLU A 429 -21.77 6.19 -13.48
C GLU A 429 -20.76 5.17 -14.06
N LEU A 430 -19.84 5.62 -14.93
CA LEU A 430 -18.74 4.80 -15.45
C LEU A 430 -17.72 4.41 -14.38
N GLU A 431 -17.37 5.31 -13.46
CA GLU A 431 -16.50 5.02 -12.32
C GLU A 431 -17.14 3.98 -11.38
N LEU A 432 -18.45 4.08 -11.13
CA LEU A 432 -19.20 3.12 -10.33
C LEU A 432 -19.24 1.73 -11.02
N GLN A 433 -19.44 1.71 -12.34
CA GLN A 433 -19.42 0.48 -13.13
C GLN A 433 -18.02 -0.16 -13.17
N CYS A 434 -16.97 0.66 -13.29
CA CYS A 434 -15.58 0.21 -13.24
C CYS A 434 -15.25 -0.43 -11.87
N LYS A 435 -15.62 0.22 -10.77
CA LYS A 435 -15.46 -0.32 -9.40
C LYS A 435 -16.17 -1.67 -9.22
N ARG A 436 -17.44 -1.80 -9.62
CA ARG A 436 -18.17 -3.09 -9.57
C ARG A 436 -17.49 -4.18 -10.39
N THR A 437 -16.98 -3.83 -11.58
CA THR A 437 -16.28 -4.79 -12.45
C THR A 437 -14.97 -5.25 -11.80
N GLN A 438 -14.23 -4.32 -11.18
CA GLN A 438 -13.00 -4.61 -10.43
C GLN A 438 -13.27 -5.51 -9.20
N GLU A 439 -14.40 -5.31 -8.51
CA GLU A 439 -14.86 -6.16 -7.40
C GLU A 439 -15.22 -7.57 -7.89
N GLN A 440 -16.02 -7.70 -8.96
CA GLN A 440 -16.35 -9.01 -9.54
C GLN A 440 -15.11 -9.77 -10.06
N THR A 441 -14.11 -9.08 -10.61
CA THR A 441 -12.85 -9.70 -11.02
C THR A 441 -12.07 -10.22 -9.80
N LYS A 442 -12.04 -9.47 -8.69
CA LYS A 442 -11.40 -9.91 -7.43
C LYS A 442 -12.10 -11.12 -6.80
N GLU A 443 -13.43 -11.14 -6.80
CA GLU A 443 -14.22 -12.32 -6.36
C GLU A 443 -13.95 -13.54 -7.26
N SER A 444 -13.88 -13.33 -8.57
CA SER A 444 -13.56 -14.39 -9.55
C SER A 444 -12.15 -14.94 -9.33
N CYS A 445 -11.14 -14.09 -9.14
CA CYS A 445 -9.78 -14.52 -8.77
C CYS A 445 -9.73 -15.26 -7.44
N SER A 446 -10.54 -14.87 -6.45
CA SER A 446 -10.65 -15.58 -5.17
C SER A 446 -11.24 -16.99 -5.33
N LEU A 447 -12.28 -17.14 -6.16
CA LEU A 447 -12.85 -18.46 -6.51
C LEU A 447 -11.85 -19.34 -7.25
N LEU A 448 -11.18 -18.82 -8.28
CA LEU A 448 -10.16 -19.57 -9.03
C LEU A 448 -8.99 -20.01 -8.13
N ARG A 449 -8.59 -19.16 -7.17
CA ARG A 449 -7.56 -19.47 -6.16
C ARG A 449 -7.98 -20.59 -5.21
N MET A 450 -9.27 -20.68 -4.84
CA MET A 450 -9.77 -21.83 -4.07
C MET A 450 -9.77 -23.10 -4.92
N CYS A 451 -10.09 -23.03 -6.22
CA CYS A 451 -10.04 -24.19 -7.12
C CYS A 451 -8.61 -24.74 -7.29
N THR A 452 -7.58 -23.89 -7.34
CA THR A 452 -6.18 -24.37 -7.42
C THR A 452 -5.67 -25.01 -6.14
N GLN A 453 -6.29 -24.73 -5.00
CA GLN A 453 -5.97 -25.28 -3.67
C GLN A 453 -6.62 -26.64 -3.37
N VAL A 454 -7.45 -27.18 -4.28
CA VAL A 454 -8.03 -28.52 -4.11
C VAL A 454 -7.02 -29.59 -4.56
N ASP A 455 -6.73 -30.55 -3.69
CA ASP A 455 -5.75 -31.63 -3.94
C ASP A 455 -6.09 -32.50 -5.17
N ALA A 456 -7.38 -32.58 -5.53
CA ALA A 456 -7.87 -33.29 -6.72
C ALA A 456 -7.75 -32.47 -8.03
N CYS A 457 -7.23 -31.24 -8.00
CA CYS A 457 -7.00 -30.45 -9.20
C CYS A 457 -5.73 -30.93 -9.93
N ASP A 458 -5.87 -31.25 -11.22
CA ASP A 458 -4.76 -31.62 -12.10
C ASP A 458 -3.75 -30.47 -12.26
N GLU A 459 -2.46 -30.78 -12.37
CA GLU A 459 -1.37 -29.81 -12.44
C GLU A 459 -1.43 -28.93 -13.71
N SER A 460 -1.89 -29.47 -14.83
CA SER A 460 -2.08 -28.73 -16.09
C SER A 460 -3.25 -27.73 -15.97
N LEU A 461 -4.32 -28.13 -15.27
CA LEU A 461 -5.42 -27.23 -14.92
C LEU A 461 -4.97 -26.16 -13.92
N ARG A 462 -4.18 -26.52 -12.90
CA ARG A 462 -3.64 -25.58 -11.91
C ARG A 462 -2.77 -24.51 -12.56
N ALA A 463 -1.86 -24.90 -13.45
CA ALA A 463 -1.03 -23.96 -14.21
C ALA A 463 -1.87 -23.02 -15.11
N SER A 464 -2.90 -23.56 -15.78
CA SER A 464 -3.80 -22.78 -16.63
C SER A 464 -4.64 -21.78 -15.83
N LEU A 465 -5.14 -22.18 -14.66
CA LEU A 465 -5.87 -21.31 -13.73
C LEU A 465 -4.98 -20.18 -13.20
N HIS A 466 -3.70 -20.45 -12.92
CA HIS A 466 -2.76 -19.41 -12.51
C HIS A 466 -2.46 -18.37 -13.62
N ASP A 467 -2.33 -18.76 -14.89
CA ASP A 467 -2.19 -17.80 -15.99
C ASP A 467 -3.47 -16.96 -16.19
N VAL A 468 -4.66 -17.57 -16.06
CA VAL A 468 -5.94 -16.83 -16.08
C VAL A 468 -6.03 -15.84 -14.92
N MET A 469 -5.66 -16.24 -13.70
CA MET A 469 -5.62 -15.35 -12.54
C MET A 469 -4.62 -14.20 -12.73
N ALA A 470 -3.41 -14.48 -13.22
CA ALA A 470 -2.40 -13.43 -13.47
C ALA A 470 -2.88 -12.40 -14.49
N ARG A 471 -3.61 -12.83 -15.53
CA ARG A 471 -4.24 -11.93 -16.51
C ARG A 471 -5.39 -11.12 -15.91
N LEU A 472 -6.26 -11.74 -15.11
CA LEU A 472 -7.37 -11.06 -14.42
C LEU A 472 -6.87 -10.05 -13.37
N ASP A 473 -5.85 -10.40 -12.58
CA ASP A 473 -5.21 -9.50 -11.61
C ASP A 473 -4.49 -8.32 -12.32
N SER A 474 -4.09 -8.47 -13.59
CA SER A 474 -3.55 -7.36 -14.41
C SER A 474 -4.61 -6.44 -15.06
N LEU A 475 -5.89 -6.80 -14.95
CA LEU A 475 -7.05 -6.01 -15.40
C LEU A 475 -7.72 -5.23 -14.25
N THR A 476 -7.22 -5.37 -13.02
CA THR A 476 -7.72 -4.70 -11.80
C THR A 476 -6.72 -3.70 -11.23
#